data_AF-A0A2P4XHV6-F1
#
_entry.id   AF-A0A2P4XHV6-F1
#
_cell.length_a   1.000
_cell.length_b   1.000
_cell.length_c   1.000
_cell.angle_alpha   90.00
_cell.angle_beta   90.00
_cell.angle_gamma   90.00
#
_symmetry.space_group_name_H-M   'P 1'
#
loop_
_entity.id
_entity.type
_entity.pdbx_description
1 polymer ?
#
loop_
_entity_poly.entity_id
_entity_poly.type
_entity_poly.pdbx_seq_one_letter_code
_entity_poly.pdbx_strand_id
1 'polypeptide(L)'
;MAPNATTQSAHSDDHPTVHKDTVTAHFLTKFADLQSHFDTPTDVFESKGKHFLETTIGGFVDRNEPITIVLPGFPTKTPNHGGKVLGPLPDRAEELALARLEKFCTSIEEVYPVGCNVTIFSDGRVFGDLVGATVENIRVYKNGLKELVKDPDHTHSHYHGFKTN
;
A
#
# COMPACT_ATOMS: atom_id res chain seq x y z
N MET A 1 -11.99 49.91 -43.49
CA MET A 1 -12.37 48.55 -43.94
C MET A 1 -11.61 47.56 -43.09
N ALA A 2 -12.34 46.86 -42.21
CA ALA A 2 -12.29 45.45 -41.82
C ALA A 2 -10.94 44.66 -41.72
N PRO A 3 -10.88 43.59 -40.89
CA PRO A 3 -10.08 43.59 -39.65
C PRO A 3 -9.24 42.30 -39.42
N ASN A 4 -8.53 42.27 -38.29
CA ASN A 4 -8.15 41.14 -37.42
C ASN A 4 -7.67 39.80 -38.00
N ALA A 5 -6.47 39.40 -37.58
CA ALA A 5 -6.14 38.00 -37.34
C ALA A 5 -5.42 37.88 -35.99
N THR A 6 -6.21 37.73 -34.93
CA THR A 6 -5.76 37.23 -33.63
C THR A 6 -5.63 35.71 -33.76
N THR A 7 -4.43 35.18 -33.84
CA THR A 7 -4.21 33.73 -33.68
C THR A 7 -4.05 33.45 -32.18
N GLN A 8 -5.17 33.19 -31.51
CA GLN A 8 -5.19 32.47 -30.25
C GLN A 8 -4.77 31.03 -30.53
N SER A 9 -3.56 30.64 -30.13
CA SER A 9 -3.20 29.23 -29.98
C SER A 9 -3.86 28.73 -28.69
N ALA A 10 -5.08 28.20 -28.83
CA ALA A 10 -5.68 27.37 -27.81
C ALA A 10 -4.91 26.04 -27.78
N HIS A 11 -3.86 25.97 -26.97
CA HIS A 11 -3.39 24.70 -26.44
C HIS A 11 -4.38 24.29 -25.36
N SER A 12 -5.39 23.51 -25.77
CA SER A 12 -6.20 22.73 -24.85
C SER A 12 -5.31 21.61 -24.33
N ASP A 13 -4.69 21.83 -23.17
CA ASP A 13 -4.17 20.76 -22.33
C ASP A 13 -5.38 19.94 -21.84
N ASP A 14 -5.79 18.98 -22.66
CA ASP A 14 -6.72 17.92 -22.27
C ASP A 14 -5.92 16.87 -21.49
N HIS A 15 -5.33 17.29 -20.37
CA HIS A 15 -4.97 16.35 -19.33
C HIS A 15 -6.21 16.09 -18.50
N PRO A 16 -6.58 14.81 -18.25
CA PRO A 16 -7.68 14.50 -17.36
C PRO A 16 -7.41 15.22 -16.04
N THR A 17 -8.20 16.24 -15.72
CA THR A 17 -8.01 17.04 -14.52
C THR A 17 -8.35 16.14 -13.34
N VAL A 18 -7.35 15.46 -12.82
CA VAL A 18 -7.43 14.69 -11.59
C VAL A 18 -7.80 15.66 -10.49
N HIS A 19 -9.03 15.54 -9.99
CA HIS A 19 -9.50 16.36 -8.89
C HIS A 19 -8.95 15.79 -7.58
N LYS A 20 -8.05 16.54 -6.94
CA LYS A 20 -7.43 16.19 -5.66
C LYS A 20 -8.44 15.77 -4.59
N ASP A 21 -9.54 16.48 -4.46
CA ASP A 21 -10.58 16.18 -3.48
C ASP A 21 -11.22 14.81 -3.76
N THR A 22 -11.42 14.47 -5.04
CA THR A 22 -11.96 13.18 -5.47
C THR A 22 -11.00 12.04 -5.14
N VAL A 23 -9.72 12.18 -5.47
CA VAL A 23 -8.69 11.15 -5.16
C VAL A 23 -8.60 10.94 -3.66
N THR A 24 -8.55 12.03 -2.90
CA THR A 24 -8.37 11.99 -1.44
C THR A 24 -9.59 11.38 -0.75
N ALA A 25 -10.81 11.78 -1.15
CA ALA A 25 -12.05 11.21 -0.61
C ALA A 25 -12.18 9.70 -0.95
N HIS A 26 -11.83 9.31 -2.18
CA HIS A 26 -11.83 7.91 -2.59
C HIS A 26 -10.83 7.08 -1.80
N PHE A 27 -9.60 7.58 -1.63
CA PHE A 27 -8.58 6.94 -0.80
C PHE A 27 -9.06 6.73 0.64
N LEU A 28 -9.58 7.78 1.27
CA LEU A 28 -10.09 7.71 2.65
C LEU A 28 -11.26 6.74 2.79
N THR A 29 -12.14 6.66 1.79
CA THR A 29 -13.26 5.70 1.78
C THR A 29 -12.74 4.26 1.73
N LYS A 30 -11.83 3.97 0.79
CA LYS A 30 -11.23 2.62 0.68
C LYS A 30 -10.44 2.25 1.93
N PHE A 31 -9.78 3.24 2.54
CA PHE A 31 -9.03 3.02 3.78
C PHE A 31 -9.96 2.74 4.96
N ALA A 32 -11.08 3.44 5.07
CA ALA A 32 -12.10 3.18 6.09
C ALA A 32 -12.70 1.76 5.96
N ASP A 33 -12.94 1.28 4.74
CA ASP A 33 -13.37 -0.11 4.49
C ASP A 33 -12.35 -1.15 4.97
N LEU A 34 -11.06 -0.82 4.97
CA LEU A 34 -10.02 -1.68 5.57
C LEU A 34 -10.06 -1.62 7.10
N GLN A 35 -10.32 -0.44 7.67
CA GLN A 35 -10.32 -0.22 9.11
C GLN A 35 -11.57 -0.71 9.83
N SER A 36 -12.70 -0.86 9.15
CA SER A 36 -13.98 -1.26 9.75
C SER A 36 -13.97 -2.62 10.46
N HIS A 37 -12.86 -3.36 10.38
CA HIS A 37 -12.65 -4.64 11.04
C HIS A 37 -11.93 -4.52 12.40
N PHE A 38 -11.52 -3.33 12.84
CA PHE A 38 -10.86 -3.11 14.14
C PHE A 38 -11.85 -2.69 15.24
N ASP A 39 -11.57 -3.09 16.48
CA ASP A 39 -12.39 -2.76 17.65
C ASP A 39 -12.35 -1.24 17.94
N THR A 40 -13.55 -0.65 18.00
CA THR A 40 -13.80 0.79 18.22
C THR A 40 -13.21 1.45 19.49
N PRO A 41 -12.92 0.78 20.62
CA PRO A 41 -12.53 1.48 21.85
C PRO A 41 -11.19 2.21 21.81
N THR A 42 -10.31 1.88 20.85
CA THR A 42 -8.95 2.46 20.77
C THR A 42 -8.66 3.17 19.45
N ASP A 43 -9.62 3.17 18.53
CA ASP A 43 -9.46 3.84 17.24
C ASP A 43 -9.55 5.36 17.41
N VAL A 44 -8.48 6.05 17.04
CA VAL A 44 -8.37 7.52 17.05
C VAL A 44 -8.18 8.08 15.64
N PHE A 45 -8.38 7.28 14.60
CA PHE A 45 -8.14 7.68 13.22
C PHE A 45 -8.94 8.91 12.82
N GLU A 46 -10.25 8.94 13.07
CA GLU A 46 -11.10 10.08 12.75
C GLU A 46 -10.64 11.38 13.45
N SER A 47 -10.17 11.28 14.70
CA SER A 47 -9.79 12.46 15.50
C SER A 47 -8.34 12.92 15.30
N LYS A 48 -7.41 12.01 14.95
CA LYS A 48 -5.96 12.30 14.89
C LYS A 48 -5.31 11.97 13.55
N GLY A 49 -5.81 10.98 12.83
CA GLY A 49 -5.15 10.43 11.63
C GLY A 49 -5.70 10.95 10.31
N LYS A 50 -7.02 11.17 10.23
CA LYS A 50 -7.72 11.45 8.97
C LYS A 50 -7.21 12.70 8.25
N HIS A 51 -7.14 13.83 8.96
CA HIS A 51 -6.66 15.09 8.39
C HIS A 51 -5.19 15.02 7.95
N PHE A 52 -4.35 14.31 8.72
CA PHE A 52 -2.96 14.10 8.36
C PHE A 52 -2.85 13.26 7.08
N LEU A 53 -3.63 12.18 6.97
CA LEU A 53 -3.66 11.33 5.79
C LEU A 53 -4.19 12.08 4.57
N GLU A 54 -5.29 12.83 4.73
CA GLU A 54 -5.88 13.69 3.71
C GLU A 54 -4.84 14.68 3.14
N THR A 55 -4.16 15.40 4.03
CA THR A 55 -3.12 16.38 3.64
C THR A 55 -1.94 15.69 2.94
N THR A 56 -1.54 14.52 3.42
CA THR A 56 -0.42 13.75 2.86
C THR A 56 -0.73 13.27 1.45
N ILE A 57 -1.89 12.64 1.25
CA ILE A 57 -2.36 12.18 -0.07
C ILE A 57 -2.50 13.37 -1.03
N GLY A 58 -3.12 14.45 -0.56
CA GLY A 58 -3.23 15.69 -1.30
C GLY A 58 -1.88 16.20 -1.82
N GLY A 59 -0.83 16.11 -1.00
CA GLY A 59 0.53 16.49 -1.41
C GLY A 59 1.11 15.62 -2.52
N PHE A 60 0.84 14.31 -2.56
CA PHE A 60 1.26 13.45 -3.68
C PHE A 60 0.54 13.84 -4.98
N VAL A 61 -0.76 14.10 -4.90
CA VAL A 61 -1.57 14.51 -6.06
C VAL A 61 -1.10 15.87 -6.60
N ASP A 62 -0.84 16.85 -5.72
CA ASP A 62 -0.33 18.17 -6.11
C ASP A 62 1.02 18.09 -6.84
N ARG A 63 1.86 17.10 -6.50
CA ARG A 63 3.16 16.86 -7.15
C ARG A 63 3.08 15.91 -8.34
N ASN A 64 1.89 15.37 -8.65
CA ASN A 64 1.69 14.35 -9.68
C ASN A 64 2.64 13.15 -9.49
N GLU A 65 2.79 12.71 -8.24
CA GLU A 65 3.63 11.58 -7.82
C GLU A 65 2.77 10.38 -7.40
N PRO A 66 3.24 9.14 -7.62
CA PRO A 66 2.53 7.96 -7.14
C PRO A 66 2.44 7.97 -5.62
N ILE A 67 1.25 7.67 -5.09
CA ILE A 67 1.05 7.56 -3.64
C ILE A 67 1.86 6.37 -3.15
N THR A 68 2.76 6.59 -2.20
CA THR A 68 3.61 5.51 -1.65
C THR A 68 3.16 5.17 -0.23
N ILE A 69 2.75 3.92 -0.04
CA ILE A 69 2.37 3.36 1.25
C ILE A 69 3.53 2.50 1.75
N VAL A 70 4.01 2.74 2.96
CA VAL A 70 4.97 1.86 3.63
C VAL A 70 4.23 1.06 4.69
N LEU A 71 4.24 -0.26 4.56
CA LEU A 71 3.55 -1.18 5.47
C LEU A 71 4.59 -2.03 6.22
N PRO A 72 4.90 -1.70 7.48
CA PRO A 72 5.60 -2.61 8.37
C PRO A 72 4.74 -3.85 8.62
N GLY A 73 5.27 -5.04 8.34
CA GLY A 73 4.55 -6.28 8.56
C GLY A 73 5.11 -7.47 7.82
N PHE A 74 4.43 -8.61 7.94
CA PHE A 74 4.91 -9.90 7.46
C PHE A 74 6.32 -10.26 8.01
N PRO A 75 6.49 -10.38 9.34
CA PRO A 75 7.78 -10.72 9.95
C PRO A 75 8.17 -12.19 9.77
N THR A 76 7.27 -13.09 10.17
CA THR A 76 7.44 -14.55 10.23
C THR A 76 6.11 -15.20 10.62
N LYS A 77 5.93 -16.50 10.34
CA LYS A 77 4.88 -17.29 11.01
C LYS A 77 5.21 -17.47 12.50
N THR A 78 4.17 -17.68 13.32
CA THR A 78 4.34 -17.98 14.75
C THR A 78 5.13 -19.28 14.93
N PRO A 79 6.04 -19.36 15.92
CA PRO A 79 6.76 -20.59 16.25
C PRO A 79 5.85 -21.66 16.89
N ASN A 80 4.60 -21.33 17.22
CA ASN A 80 3.64 -22.29 17.74
C ASN A 80 2.99 -23.09 16.59
N HIS A 81 3.67 -24.15 16.17
CA HIS A 81 3.22 -25.06 15.13
C HIS A 81 2.11 -26.05 15.58
N GLY A 82 1.73 -26.06 16.86
CA GLY A 82 0.76 -26.99 17.43
C GLY A 82 -0.72 -26.67 17.13
N GLY A 83 -1.01 -25.87 16.10
CA GLY A 83 -2.39 -25.57 15.68
C GLY A 83 -2.67 -24.13 15.24
N LYS A 84 -1.68 -23.23 15.28
CA LYS A 84 -1.87 -21.83 14.84
C LYS A 84 -1.43 -21.56 13.41
N VAL A 85 -0.52 -22.37 12.87
CA VAL A 85 0.03 -22.21 11.50
C VAL A 85 0.30 -23.57 10.88
N LEU A 86 0.24 -23.63 9.55
CA LEU A 86 0.48 -24.84 8.77
C LEU A 86 1.98 -25.19 8.62
N GLY A 87 2.87 -24.24 8.93
CA GLY A 87 4.32 -24.39 8.83
C GLY A 87 5.04 -23.05 8.96
N PRO A 88 6.35 -23.00 8.65
CA PRO A 88 7.16 -21.76 8.69
C PRO A 88 7.06 -20.92 7.41
N LEU A 89 6.47 -21.47 6.33
CA LEU A 89 6.28 -20.78 5.06
C LEU A 89 5.03 -19.90 5.07
N PRO A 90 4.97 -18.85 4.23
CA PRO A 90 3.73 -18.16 3.93
C PRO A 90 2.68 -19.14 3.41
N ASP A 91 1.44 -18.90 3.76
CA ASP A 91 0.29 -19.69 3.33
C ASP A 91 -0.78 -18.77 2.70
N ARG A 92 -1.99 -19.32 2.52
CA ARG A 92 -3.08 -18.61 1.86
C ARG A 92 -3.50 -17.32 2.56
N ALA A 93 -3.21 -17.18 3.86
CA ALA A 93 -3.47 -15.93 4.55
C ALA A 93 -2.59 -14.79 4.01
N GLU A 94 -1.30 -15.06 3.79
CA GLU A 94 -0.38 -14.07 3.22
C GLU A 94 -0.76 -13.72 1.78
N GLU A 95 -1.13 -14.71 0.96
CA GLU A 95 -1.56 -14.47 -0.42
C GLU A 95 -2.83 -13.60 -0.49
N LEU A 96 -3.85 -13.90 0.32
CA LEU A 96 -5.07 -13.09 0.37
C LEU A 96 -4.80 -11.68 0.87
N ALA A 97 -3.85 -11.52 1.79
CA ALA A 97 -3.44 -10.20 2.26
C ALA A 97 -2.77 -9.38 1.15
N LEU A 98 -1.85 -9.98 0.38
CA LEU A 98 -1.21 -9.34 -0.78
C LEU A 98 -2.25 -8.98 -1.86
N ALA A 99 -3.15 -9.90 -2.19
CA ALA A 99 -4.23 -9.65 -3.15
C ALA A 99 -5.17 -8.52 -2.71
N ARG A 100 -5.41 -8.38 -1.40
CA ARG A 100 -6.20 -7.26 -0.85
C ARG A 100 -5.47 -5.92 -0.98
N LEU A 101 -4.15 -5.91 -0.78
CA LEU A 101 -3.31 -4.72 -0.98
C LEU A 101 -3.28 -4.32 -2.47
N GLU A 102 -3.12 -5.28 -3.37
CA GLU A 102 -3.17 -5.04 -4.81
C GLU A 102 -4.52 -4.44 -5.22
N LYS A 103 -5.63 -5.05 -4.80
CA LYS A 103 -6.98 -4.54 -5.09
C LYS A 103 -7.19 -3.12 -4.54
N PHE A 104 -6.61 -2.81 -3.39
CA PHE A 104 -6.65 -1.46 -2.84
C PHE A 104 -5.92 -0.49 -3.79
N CYS A 105 -4.67 -0.79 -4.17
CA CYS A 105 -3.88 0.02 -5.10
C CYS A 105 -4.57 0.23 -6.46
N THR A 106 -5.06 -0.85 -7.09
CA THR A 106 -5.80 -0.78 -8.36
C THR A 106 -7.02 0.12 -8.25
N SER A 107 -7.75 0.05 -7.12
CA SER A 107 -8.92 0.91 -6.91
C SER A 107 -8.56 2.40 -6.81
N ILE A 108 -7.35 2.74 -6.33
CA ILE A 108 -6.87 4.13 -6.33
C ILE A 108 -6.44 4.55 -7.73
N GLU A 109 -5.79 3.66 -8.48
CA GLU A 109 -5.33 3.91 -9.85
C GLU A 109 -6.50 4.27 -10.80
N GLU A 110 -7.69 3.69 -10.58
CA GLU A 110 -8.93 4.02 -11.32
C GLU A 110 -9.28 5.52 -11.29
N VAL A 111 -8.98 6.22 -10.18
CA VAL A 111 -9.27 7.65 -10.01
C VAL A 111 -8.02 8.53 -10.06
N TYR A 112 -6.84 7.91 -9.92
CA TYR A 112 -5.54 8.58 -9.94
C TYR A 112 -4.55 7.78 -10.80
N PRO A 113 -4.48 8.04 -12.13
CA PRO A 113 -3.69 7.24 -13.06
C PRO A 113 -2.18 7.23 -12.81
N VAL A 114 -1.65 8.16 -12.01
CA VAL A 114 -0.24 8.12 -11.56
C VAL A 114 0.02 6.92 -10.64
N GLY A 115 -1.03 6.42 -10.00
CA GLY A 115 -1.04 5.16 -9.28
C GLY A 115 -0.75 5.27 -7.77
N CYS A 116 -0.77 4.09 -7.15
CA CYS A 116 -0.50 3.91 -5.73
C CYS A 116 0.32 2.63 -5.54
N ASN A 117 1.43 2.72 -4.81
CA ASN A 117 2.33 1.60 -4.58
C ASN A 117 2.43 1.27 -3.09
N VAL A 118 2.50 -0.02 -2.77
CA VAL A 118 2.69 -0.51 -1.40
C VAL A 118 4.08 -1.12 -1.29
N THR A 119 4.89 -0.58 -0.40
CA THR A 119 6.16 -1.16 0.02
C THR A 119 6.00 -1.89 1.34
N ILE A 120 6.12 -3.22 1.31
CA ILE A 120 6.11 -4.06 2.50
C ILE A 120 7.50 -4.02 3.13
N PHE A 121 7.58 -3.51 4.35
CA PHE A 121 8.80 -3.46 5.14
C PHE A 121 8.80 -4.56 6.19
N SER A 122 9.46 -5.68 5.90
CA SER A 122 9.45 -6.84 6.79
C SER A 122 10.33 -6.63 8.02
N ASP A 123 9.70 -6.70 9.19
CA ASP A 123 10.24 -6.40 10.51
C ASP A 123 10.69 -7.64 11.28
N GLY A 124 10.64 -8.82 10.66
CA GLY A 124 10.99 -10.11 11.29
C GLY A 124 12.41 -10.17 11.85
N ARG A 125 13.35 -9.39 11.29
CA ARG A 125 14.71 -9.29 11.83
C ARG A 125 14.81 -8.41 13.07
N VAL A 126 13.97 -7.38 13.17
CA VAL A 126 13.98 -6.43 14.30
C VAL A 126 13.36 -7.09 15.52
N PHE A 127 12.33 -7.92 15.32
CA PHE A 127 11.56 -8.53 16.41
C PHE A 127 11.76 -10.05 16.55
N GLY A 128 12.57 -10.68 15.71
CA GLY A 128 12.76 -12.15 15.67
C GLY A 128 13.08 -12.78 17.03
N ASP A 129 14.03 -12.17 17.74
CA ASP A 129 14.46 -12.64 19.06
C ASP A 129 13.38 -12.44 20.13
N LEU A 130 12.55 -11.40 20.00
CA LEU A 130 11.45 -11.09 20.91
C LEU A 130 10.26 -12.04 20.72
N VAL A 131 10.03 -12.51 19.49
CA VAL A 131 8.91 -13.41 19.15
C VAL A 131 9.30 -14.90 19.19
N GLY A 132 10.56 -15.21 19.55
CA GLY A 132 11.05 -16.58 19.65
C GLY A 132 11.17 -17.30 18.30
N ALA A 133 11.24 -16.55 17.20
CA ALA A 133 11.43 -17.12 15.86
C ALA A 133 12.92 -17.31 15.57
N THR A 134 13.28 -18.48 15.06
CA THR A 134 14.66 -18.73 14.65
C THR A 134 15.00 -17.89 13.42
N VAL A 135 16.28 -17.51 13.29
CA VAL A 135 16.79 -16.81 12.11
C VAL A 135 16.49 -17.58 10.82
N GLU A 136 16.51 -18.92 10.88
CA GLU A 136 16.18 -19.78 9.75
C GLU A 136 14.70 -19.67 9.35
N ASN A 137 13.78 -19.70 10.31
CA ASN A 137 12.35 -19.52 10.02
C ASN A 137 12.05 -18.15 9.42
N ILE A 138 12.68 -17.09 9.94
CA ILE A 138 12.56 -15.73 9.38
C ILE A 138 13.08 -15.69 7.93
N ARG A 139 14.22 -16.35 7.67
CA ARG A 139 14.82 -16.43 6.32
C ARG A 139 13.91 -17.18 5.34
N VAL A 140 13.44 -18.36 5.73
CA VAL A 140 12.58 -19.21 4.89
C VAL A 140 11.24 -18.52 4.61
N TYR A 141 10.63 -17.90 5.63
CA TYR A 141 9.41 -17.11 5.47
C TYR A 141 9.60 -15.95 4.50
N LYS A 142 10.65 -15.14 4.71
CA LYS A 142 11.01 -14.02 3.84
C LYS A 142 11.21 -14.44 2.38
N ASN A 143 11.89 -15.56 2.16
CA ASN A 143 12.12 -16.07 0.80
C ASN A 143 10.81 -16.50 0.16
N GLY A 144 9.96 -17.24 0.88
CA GLY A 144 8.62 -17.60 0.38
C GLY A 144 7.78 -16.36 0.03
N LEU A 145 7.81 -15.33 0.87
CA LEU A 145 7.01 -14.12 0.66
C LEU A 145 7.50 -13.33 -0.56
N LYS A 146 8.81 -13.31 -0.82
CA LYS A 146 9.36 -12.73 -2.05
C LYS A 146 8.87 -13.45 -3.29
N GLU A 147 8.72 -14.77 -3.25
CA GLU A 147 8.18 -15.51 -4.39
C GLU A 147 6.69 -15.19 -4.59
N LEU A 148 5.90 -15.02 -3.52
CA LEU A 148 4.50 -14.57 -3.63
C LEU A 148 4.37 -13.15 -4.22
N VAL A 149 5.26 -12.23 -3.82
CA VAL A 149 5.23 -10.85 -4.34
C VAL A 149 5.71 -10.75 -5.79
N LYS A 150 6.45 -11.74 -6.30
CA LYS A 150 6.85 -11.82 -7.71
C LYS A 150 5.75 -12.34 -8.63
N ASP A 151 4.62 -12.78 -8.08
CA ASP A 151 3.48 -13.20 -8.88
C ASP A 151 3.08 -12.06 -9.84
N PRO A 152 2.89 -12.32 -11.14
CA PRO A 152 2.51 -11.30 -12.12
C PRO A 152 1.21 -10.57 -11.79
N ASP A 153 0.36 -11.16 -10.95
CA ASP A 153 -0.87 -10.51 -10.48
C ASP A 153 -0.61 -9.42 -9.41
N HIS A 154 0.61 -9.28 -8.89
CA HIS A 154 1.02 -8.26 -7.94
C HIS A 154 1.90 -7.18 -8.60
N THR A 155 1.27 -6.17 -9.20
CA THR A 155 1.98 -5.11 -9.94
C THR A 155 2.35 -3.91 -9.06
N HIS A 156 1.64 -3.69 -7.95
CA HIS A 156 1.79 -2.52 -7.09
C HIS A 156 2.53 -2.79 -5.76
N SER A 157 2.86 -4.06 -5.50
CA SER A 157 3.46 -4.48 -4.24
C SER A 157 4.98 -4.69 -4.37
N HIS A 158 5.75 -4.04 -3.51
CA HIS A 158 7.20 -4.17 -3.47
C HIS A 158 7.67 -4.66 -2.10
N TYR A 159 8.48 -5.72 -2.07
CA TYR A 159 9.04 -6.25 -0.82
C TYR A 159 10.42 -5.67 -0.52
N HIS A 160 10.56 -4.99 0.62
CA HIS A 160 11.83 -4.52 1.17
C HIS A 160 12.09 -5.17 2.53
N GLY A 161 13.12 -6.01 2.60
CA GLY A 161 13.59 -6.60 3.86
C GLY A 161 15.09 -6.42 4.02
N PHE A 162 15.56 -6.20 5.25
CA PHE A 162 16.98 -6.01 5.55
C PHE A 162 17.84 -7.13 4.94
N LYS A 163 18.86 -6.77 4.15
CA LYS A 163 19.84 -7.72 3.60
C LYS A 163 20.85 -8.07 4.71
N THR A 164 21.24 -9.34 4.80
CA THR A 164 22.39 -9.78 5.60
C THR A 164 23.59 -9.91 4.68
N ASN A 165 24.75 -9.43 5.13
CA ASN A 165 26.05 -9.96 4.70
C ASN A 165 26.22 -11.39 5.22
#